data_AF-A0A8K0JW05-F1
#
_entry.id   AF-A0A8K0JW05-F1
#
_cell.length_a   1.000
_cell.length_b   1.000
_cell.length_c   1.000
_cell.angle_alpha   90.00
_cell.angle_beta   90.00
_cell.angle_gamma   90.00
#
_symmetry.space_group_name_H-M   'P 1'
#
loop_
_entity.id
_entity.type
_entity.pdbx_description
1 polymer ?
#
loop_
_entity_poly.entity_id
_entity_poly.type
_entity_poly.pdbx_seq_one_letter_code
_entity_poly.pdbx_strand_id
1 'polypeptide(L)'
;MAESQNIKGPGFAAKIIELALAMLCCGLIPNAFYHNLHSSMHHVALSYVTFAGYILITTVLIIAYITEESVPKRMVALFSFVGCVLFVASGGVIIEDWRIVHNSLIIRPSKQYMDQMIAAGIISLFNGVVFLVDVGLTLKFG
;
A
#
# COMPACT_ATOMS: atom_id res chain seq x y z
N MET A 1 -1.55 -23.52 33.80
CA MET A 1 -1.46 -24.06 32.43
C MET A 1 -2.85 -23.98 31.82
N ALA A 2 -2.92 -23.63 30.54
CA ALA A 2 -4.11 -23.45 29.71
C ALA A 2 -4.91 -22.14 29.92
N GLU A 3 -4.41 -21.07 29.33
CA GLU A 3 -5.10 -20.51 28.16
C GLU A 3 -4.03 -19.78 27.32
N SER A 4 -3.51 -20.47 26.31
CA SER A 4 -2.70 -19.81 25.29
C SER A 4 -3.63 -18.79 24.65
N GLN A 5 -3.43 -17.50 24.95
CA GLN A 5 -4.12 -16.36 24.34
C GLN A 5 -3.75 -16.31 22.85
N ASN A 6 -4.23 -17.30 22.11
CA ASN A 6 -4.07 -17.52 20.69
C ASN A 6 -5.30 -16.92 19.98
N ILE A 7 -5.48 -15.63 20.20
CA ILE A 7 -6.45 -14.78 19.50
C ILE A 7 -5.78 -13.47 19.11
N LYS A 8 -4.55 -13.57 18.59
CA LYS A 8 -4.09 -12.62 17.57
C LYS A 8 -4.97 -12.87 16.33
N GLY A 9 -6.17 -12.32 16.34
CA GLY A 9 -7.24 -12.63 15.39
C GLY A 9 -6.87 -12.37 13.93
N PRO A 10 -7.77 -12.70 12.98
CA PRO A 10 -7.53 -12.50 11.55
C PRO A 10 -7.16 -11.06 11.17
N GLY A 11 -7.58 -10.06 11.97
CA GLY A 11 -7.19 -8.66 11.77
C GLY A 11 -5.70 -8.37 12.00
N PHE A 12 -5.04 -9.04 12.95
CA PHE A 12 -3.59 -8.81 13.19
C PHE A 12 -2.74 -9.35 12.02
N ALA A 13 -3.09 -10.53 11.51
CA ALA A 13 -2.42 -11.10 10.34
C ALA A 13 -2.63 -10.25 9.08
N ALA A 14 -3.84 -9.73 8.88
CA ALA A 14 -4.14 -8.82 7.78
C ALA A 14 -3.25 -7.56 7.81
N LYS A 15 -3.08 -6.93 8.99
CA LYS A 15 -2.20 -5.76 9.16
C LYS A 15 -0.74 -6.03 8.79
N ILE A 16 -0.22 -7.20 9.16
CA ILE A 16 1.15 -7.59 8.79
C ILE A 16 1.28 -7.75 7.26
N ILE A 17 0.28 -8.35 6.62
CA ILE A 17 0.28 -8.54 5.16
C ILE A 17 0.18 -7.18 4.44
N GLU A 18 -0.70 -6.28 4.89
CA GLU A 18 -0.82 -4.91 4.39
C GLU A 18 0.51 -4.16 4.50
N LEU A 19 1.18 -4.25 5.66
CA LEU A 19 2.47 -3.60 5.91
C LEU A 19 3.57 -4.17 5.00
N ALA A 20 3.64 -5.49 4.84
CA ALA A 20 4.62 -6.13 3.99
C ALA A 20 4.43 -5.74 2.50
N LEU A 21 3.18 -5.73 2.03
CA LEU A 21 2.85 -5.29 0.67
C LEU A 21 3.14 -3.80 0.45
N ALA A 22 2.85 -2.95 1.43
CA ALA A 22 3.17 -1.52 1.35
C ALA A 22 4.69 -1.28 1.29
N MET A 23 5.49 -2.03 2.05
CA MET A 23 6.96 -2.00 1.96
C MET A 23 7.46 -2.48 0.60
N LEU A 24 6.87 -3.53 0.04
CA LEU A 24 7.20 -4.00 -1.30
C LEU A 24 6.91 -2.93 -2.34
N CYS A 25 5.75 -2.26 -2.29
CA CYS A 25 5.45 -1.13 -3.19
C CYS A 25 6.48 0.00 -3.07
N CYS A 26 6.89 0.35 -1.85
CA CYS A 26 7.88 1.39 -1.61
C CYS A 26 9.27 1.02 -2.20
N GLY A 27 9.70 -0.24 -2.01
CA GLY A 27 10.96 -0.73 -2.58
C GLY A 27 10.93 -0.92 -4.09
N LEU A 28 9.75 -1.08 -4.68
CA LEU A 28 9.57 -1.32 -6.10
C LEU A 28 9.35 -0.05 -6.93
N ILE A 29 9.01 1.09 -6.31
CA ILE A 29 9.02 2.37 -7.02
C ILE A 29 10.43 2.56 -7.58
N PRO A 30 10.59 2.56 -8.90
CA PRO A 30 11.89 2.77 -9.48
C PRO A 30 12.28 4.21 -9.19
N ASN A 31 13.48 4.39 -8.66
CA ASN A 31 13.96 5.65 -8.13
C ASN A 31 13.85 6.74 -9.22
N ALA A 32 12.79 7.55 -9.15
CA ALA A 32 12.45 8.56 -10.16
C ALA A 32 13.56 9.62 -10.31
N PHE A 33 14.49 9.66 -9.35
CA PHE A 33 15.67 10.52 -9.36
C PHE A 33 16.75 10.10 -10.36
N TYR A 34 16.86 8.82 -10.77
CA TYR A 34 17.98 8.37 -11.62
C TYR A 34 17.79 8.63 -13.11
N HIS A 35 16.56 8.83 -13.54
CA HIS A 35 16.25 9.17 -14.91
C HIS A 35 15.36 10.38 -14.84
N ASN A 36 15.77 11.50 -15.43
CA ASN A 36 14.98 12.74 -15.57
C ASN A 36 13.72 12.50 -16.43
N LEU A 37 12.97 11.43 -16.16
CA LEU A 37 11.63 11.21 -16.68
C LEU A 37 10.78 12.27 -16.02
N HIS A 38 10.34 13.20 -16.86
CA HIS A 38 9.39 14.25 -16.51
C HIS A 38 8.00 13.63 -16.27
N SER A 39 7.88 12.66 -15.37
CA SER A 39 6.60 12.30 -14.78
C SER A 39 6.14 13.50 -13.98
N SER A 40 4.89 13.93 -14.18
CA SER A 40 4.35 15.10 -13.48
C SER A 40 4.56 14.91 -11.96
N MET A 41 5.31 15.82 -11.34
CA MET A 41 5.80 15.69 -9.95
C MET A 41 4.69 15.37 -8.95
N HIS A 42 3.46 15.80 -9.27
CA HIS A 42 2.26 15.54 -8.48
C HIS A 42 1.87 14.05 -8.41
N HIS A 43 2.02 13.31 -9.51
CA HIS A 43 1.65 11.89 -9.60
C HIS A 43 2.59 11.03 -8.75
N VAL A 44 3.89 11.29 -8.87
CA VAL A 44 4.94 10.63 -8.07
C VAL A 44 4.83 11.00 -6.59
N ALA A 45 4.56 12.27 -6.28
CA ALA A 45 4.37 12.70 -4.90
C ALA A 45 3.17 11.98 -4.25
N LEU A 46 2.06 11.81 -4.98
CA LEU A 46 0.87 11.12 -4.47
C LEU A 46 1.18 9.65 -4.12
N SER A 47 1.90 8.93 -4.98
CA SER A 47 2.24 7.53 -4.71
C SER A 47 3.20 7.38 -3.54
N TYR A 48 4.23 8.23 -3.44
CA TYR A 48 5.17 8.21 -2.32
C TYR A 48 4.50 8.53 -0.99
N VAL A 49 3.66 9.58 -0.96
CA VAL A 49 2.92 9.96 0.26
C VAL A 49 1.98 8.84 0.68
N THR A 50 1.32 8.19 -0.27
CA THR A 50 0.42 7.06 0.02
C THR A 50 1.21 5.91 0.65
N PHE A 51 2.30 5.45 0.03
CA PHE A 51 3.03 4.28 0.53
C PHE A 51 3.70 4.58 1.87
N ALA A 52 4.41 5.71 2.00
CA ALA A 52 5.07 6.08 3.25
C ALA A 52 4.06 6.34 4.37
N GLY A 53 2.96 7.05 4.07
CA GLY A 53 1.91 7.35 5.04
C GLY A 53 1.24 6.09 5.57
N TYR A 54 0.92 5.13 4.69
CA TYR A 54 0.30 3.88 5.13
C TYR A 54 1.25 2.92 5.83
N ILE A 55 2.54 2.92 5.51
CA ILE A 55 3.54 2.18 6.30
C ILE A 55 3.52 2.69 7.75
N LEU A 56 3.52 4.01 7.95
CA LEU A 56 3.47 4.61 9.29
C LEU A 56 2.16 4.28 10.01
N ILE A 57 1.01 4.52 9.37
CA ILE A 57 -0.32 4.26 9.97
C ILE A 57 -0.45 2.79 10.36
N THR A 58 -0.11 1.86 9.45
CA THR A 58 -0.23 0.41 9.70
C THR A 58 0.71 -0.04 10.81
N THR A 59 1.92 0.54 10.89
CA THR A 59 2.88 0.27 11.98
C THR A 59 2.32 0.72 13.33
N VAL A 60 1.74 1.94 13.40
CA VAL A 60 1.11 2.44 14.63
C VAL A 60 -0.05 1.55 15.06
N LEU A 61 -0.89 1.10 14.13
CA LEU A 61 -1.97 0.16 14.43
C LEU A 61 -1.45 -1.19 14.96
N ILE A 62 -0.37 -1.72 14.37
CA ILE A 62 0.28 -2.95 14.87
C ILE A 62 0.82 -2.75 16.28
N ILE A 63 1.47 -1.62 16.57
CA ILE A 63 1.97 -1.30 17.91
C ILE A 63 0.80 -1.23 18.90
N ALA A 64 -0.29 -0.55 18.55
CA ALA A 64 -1.48 -0.48 19.40
C ALA A 64 -2.07 -1.86 19.70
N TYR A 65 -2.07 -2.78 18.73
CA TYR A 65 -2.44 -4.18 18.94
C TYR A 65 -1.49 -4.91 19.91
N ILE A 66 -0.19 -4.62 19.87
CA ILE A 66 0.81 -5.24 20.76
C ILE A 66 0.71 -4.68 22.19
N THR A 67 0.37 -3.39 22.32
CA THR A 67 0.19 -2.72 23.61
C THR A 67 -1.15 -3.05 24.27
N GLU A 68 -2.00 -3.87 23.62
CA GLU A 68 -3.37 -4.19 24.05
C GLU A 68 -4.22 -2.93 24.28
N GLU A 69 -3.85 -1.82 23.61
CA GLU A 69 -4.59 -0.59 23.70
C GLU A 69 -5.89 -0.74 22.92
N SER A 70 -7.02 -0.40 23.55
CA SER A 70 -8.34 -0.55 22.94
C SER A 70 -8.56 0.52 21.88
N VAL A 71 -8.04 0.31 20.68
CA VAL A 71 -8.34 1.17 19.53
C VAL A 71 -9.79 0.92 19.11
N PRO A 72 -10.63 1.97 19.00
CA PRO A 72 -12.01 1.79 18.57
C PRO A 72 -12.05 1.19 17.16
N LYS A 73 -12.76 0.07 17.01
CA LYS A 73 -12.89 -0.71 15.76
C LYS A 73 -13.27 0.13 14.54
N ARG A 74 -14.08 1.17 14.77
CA ARG A 74 -14.48 2.15 13.74
C ARG A 74 -13.28 2.91 13.18
N MET A 75 -12.30 3.30 14.00
CA MET A 75 -11.10 3.97 13.52
C MET A 75 -10.25 3.04 12.66
N VAL A 76 -10.04 1.80 13.10
CA VAL A 76 -9.27 0.80 12.34
C VAL A 76 -9.90 0.59 10.95
N ALA A 77 -11.22 0.37 10.89
CA ALA A 77 -11.94 0.22 9.63
C ALA A 77 -11.87 1.48 8.74
N LEU A 78 -11.95 2.69 9.32
CA LEU A 78 -11.82 3.93 8.56
C LEU A 78 -10.42 4.09 7.95
N PHE A 79 -9.35 3.83 8.72
CA PHE A 79 -7.99 3.91 8.20
C PHE A 79 -7.75 2.91 7.06
N SER A 80 -8.21 1.66 7.22
CA SER A 80 -8.12 0.63 6.17
C SER A 80 -8.93 1.02 4.93
N PHE A 81 -10.13 1.58 5.09
CA PHE A 81 -10.96 2.01 3.96
C PHE A 81 -10.29 3.14 3.16
N VAL A 82 -9.77 4.16 3.86
CA VAL A 82 -9.00 5.24 3.21
C VAL A 82 -7.75 4.67 2.53
N GLY A 83 -7.15 3.61 3.10
CA GLY A 83 -5.99 2.92 2.53
C GLY A 83 -6.32 2.24 1.22
N CYS A 84 -7.45 1.53 1.18
CA CYS A 84 -7.97 0.96 -0.06
C CYS A 84 -8.10 2.02 -1.15
N VAL A 85 -8.76 3.14 -0.87
CA VAL A 85 -8.98 4.21 -1.87
C VAL A 85 -7.66 4.79 -2.37
N LEU A 86 -6.72 5.08 -1.46
CA LEU A 86 -5.44 5.70 -1.83
C LEU A 86 -4.52 4.74 -2.58
N PHE A 87 -4.46 3.45 -2.20
CA PHE A 87 -3.67 2.45 -2.92
C PHE A 87 -4.23 2.16 -4.31
N VAL A 88 -5.56 2.19 -4.47
CA VAL A 88 -6.20 2.06 -5.79
C VAL A 88 -5.92 3.28 -6.67
N ALA A 89 -6.05 4.49 -6.11
CA ALA A 89 -5.74 5.73 -6.82
C ALA A 89 -4.26 5.79 -7.25
N SER A 90 -3.34 5.49 -6.33
CA SER A 90 -1.90 5.42 -6.58
C SER A 90 -1.55 4.37 -7.65
N GLY A 91 -2.13 3.17 -7.55
CA GLY A 91 -1.92 2.11 -8.54
C GLY A 91 -2.41 2.51 -9.93
N GLY A 92 -3.58 3.15 -10.03
CA GLY A 92 -4.10 3.67 -11.29
C GLY A 92 -3.21 4.75 -11.91
N VAL A 93 -2.70 5.67 -11.09
CA VAL A 93 -1.76 6.71 -11.54
C VAL A 93 -0.45 6.10 -12.06
N ILE A 94 0.14 5.13 -11.36
CA ILE A 94 1.39 4.47 -11.77
C ILE A 94 1.21 3.73 -13.11
N ILE A 95 0.08 3.06 -13.30
CA ILE A 95 -0.24 2.35 -14.55
C ILE A 95 -0.40 3.34 -15.71
N GLU A 96 -1.03 4.49 -15.46
CA GLU A 96 -1.19 5.52 -16.48
C GLU A 96 0.16 6.14 -16.87
N ASP A 97 1.01 6.46 -15.89
CA ASP A 97 2.37 6.95 -16.13
C ASP A 97 3.19 5.92 -16.92
N TRP A 98 3.08 4.63 -16.58
CA TRP A 98 3.71 3.56 -17.35
C TRP A 98 3.22 3.53 -18.80
N ARG A 99 1.92 3.70 -19.04
CA ARG A 99 1.32 3.70 -20.39
C ARG A 99 1.78 4.90 -21.23
N ILE A 100 1.90 6.08 -20.61
CA ILE A 100 2.40 7.30 -21.27
C ILE A 100 3.87 7.12 -21.66
N VAL A 101 4.69 6.61 -20.73
CA VAL A 101 6.12 6.37 -20.96
C VAL A 101 6.36 5.28 -22.01
N HIS A 102 5.58 4.18 -21.96
CA HIS A 102 5.67 3.09 -22.94
C HIS A 102 5.41 3.54 -24.38
N ASN A 103 4.43 4.43 -24.57
CA ASN A 103 4.05 4.94 -25.89
C ASN A 103 4.88 6.15 -26.35
N SER A 104 5.80 6.66 -25.51
CA SER A 104 6.65 7.77 -25.88
C SER A 104 7.73 7.32 -26.87
N LEU A 105 7.77 8.00 -28.03
CA LEU A 105 8.82 7.78 -29.04
C LEU A 105 10.14 8.45 -28.67
N ILE A 106 10.12 9.38 -27.71
CA ILE A 106 11.24 10.25 -27.33
C ILE A 106 12.01 9.68 -26.12
N ILE A 107 11.31 9.03 -25.19
CA ILE A 107 11.89 8.51 -23.95
C ILE A 107 11.78 6.99 -23.97
N ARG A 108 12.91 6.29 -24.11
CA ARG A 108 12.99 4.82 -24.02
C ARG A 108 13.75 4.43 -22.75
N PRO A 109 13.08 4.31 -21.60
CA PRO A 109 13.73 3.85 -20.39
C PRO A 109 14.17 2.38 -20.54
N SER A 110 15.02 1.91 -19.63
CA SER A 110 15.43 0.50 -19.61
C SER A 110 14.22 -0.42 -19.41
N LYS A 111 14.23 -1.61 -20.03
CA LYS A 111 13.16 -2.62 -19.83
C LYS A 111 12.90 -2.90 -18.34
N GLN A 112 13.97 -2.99 -17.55
CA GLN A 112 13.89 -3.22 -16.11
C GLN A 112 13.10 -2.13 -15.37
N TYR A 113 13.24 -0.86 -15.77
CA TYR A 113 12.49 0.25 -15.18
C TYR A 113 10.99 0.13 -15.46
N MET A 114 10.64 -0.23 -16.70
CA MET A 114 9.25 -0.43 -17.12
C MET A 114 8.59 -1.60 -16.39
N ASP A 115 9.31 -2.70 -16.22
CA ASP A 115 8.83 -3.89 -15.50
C ASP A 115 8.62 -3.59 -14.01
N GLN A 116 9.48 -2.77 -13.40
CA GLN A 116 9.33 -2.32 -12.02
C GLN A 116 8.11 -1.41 -11.83
N MET A 117 7.86 -0.45 -12.72
CA MET A 117 6.69 0.43 -12.65
C MET A 117 5.38 -0.36 -12.72
N ILE A 118 5.23 -1.25 -13.71
CA ILE A 118 4.00 -2.03 -13.87
C ILE A 118 3.78 -2.98 -12.69
N ALA A 119 4.86 -3.61 -12.20
CA ALA A 119 4.79 -4.46 -11.02
C ALA A 119 4.37 -3.66 -9.78
N ALA A 120 4.89 -2.44 -9.57
CA ALA A 120 4.51 -1.58 -8.45
C ALA A 120 3.03 -1.19 -8.53
N GLY A 121 2.53 -0.85 -9.72
CA GLY A 121 1.12 -0.55 -9.96
C GLY A 121 0.21 -1.73 -9.61
N ILE A 122 0.54 -2.93 -10.09
CA ILE A 122 -0.26 -4.14 -9.83
C ILE A 122 -0.25 -4.52 -8.33
N ILE A 123 0.92 -4.47 -7.68
CA ILE A 123 1.02 -4.78 -6.25
C ILE A 123 0.26 -3.74 -5.42
N SER A 124 0.27 -2.46 -5.83
CA SER A 124 -0.52 -1.41 -5.18
C SER A 124 -2.02 -1.70 -5.25
N LEU A 125 -2.52 -2.13 -6.41
CA LEU A 125 -3.93 -2.55 -6.56
C LEU A 125 -4.25 -3.76 -5.70
N PHE A 126 -3.37 -4.76 -5.67
CA PHE A 126 -3.54 -5.94 -4.82
C PHE A 126 -3.59 -5.56 -3.34
N ASN A 127 -2.72 -4.64 -2.91
CA ASN A 127 -2.74 -4.14 -1.53
C ASN A 127 -4.05 -3.42 -1.20
N GLY A 128 -4.63 -2.68 -2.16
CA GLY A 128 -5.97 -2.10 -2.02
C GLY A 128 -7.04 -3.15 -1.72
N VAL A 129 -6.99 -4.30 -2.39
CA VAL A 129 -7.91 -5.42 -2.12
C VAL A 129 -7.69 -5.99 -0.71
N VAL A 130 -6.44 -6.11 -0.26
CA VAL A 130 -6.12 -6.56 1.10
C VAL A 130 -6.71 -5.61 2.14
N PHE A 131 -6.56 -4.30 1.97
CA PHE A 131 -7.19 -3.30 2.84
C PHE A 131 -8.72 -3.43 2.87
N LEU A 132 -9.35 -3.73 1.72
CA LEU A 132 -10.79 -3.94 1.66
C LEU A 132 -11.23 -5.20 2.42
N VAL A 133 -10.45 -6.29 2.31
CA VAL A 133 -10.67 -7.51 3.09
C VAL A 133 -10.52 -7.22 4.59
N ASP A 134 -9.51 -6.46 4.99
CA ASP A 134 -9.30 -6.06 6.38
C ASP A 134 -10.46 -5.23 6.94
N VAL A 135 -11.04 -4.32 6.16
CA VAL A 135 -12.28 -3.61 6.55
C VAL A 135 -13.41 -4.62 6.79
N GLY A 136 -13.61 -5.57 5.89
CA GLY A 136 -14.65 -6.60 6.03
C GLY A 136 -14.44 -7.48 7.26
N LEU A 137 -13.19 -7.86 7.54
CA LEU A 137 -12.83 -8.62 8.74
C LEU A 137 -13.04 -7.80 10.02
N THR A 138 -12.64 -6.53 10.01
CA THR A 138 -12.79 -5.61 11.16
C THR A 138 -14.26 -5.36 11.50
N LEU A 139 -15.13 -5.27 10.49
CA LEU A 139 -16.57 -5.10 10.71
C LEU A 139 -17.26 -6.38 11.15
N LYS A 140 -16.79 -7.55 10.70
CA LYS A 140 -17.43 -8.86 10.99
C LYS A 140 -16.98 -9.47 12.32
N PHE A 141 -15.68 -9.37 12.64
CA PHE A 141 -15.07 -9.92 13.85
C PHE A 141 -14.83 -8.86 14.93
N GLY A 142 -15.31 -7.63 14.67
CA GLY A 142 -15.25 -6.50 15.58
C GLY A 142 -16.19 -6.67 16.75
#